data_AF-A0A1B7YZ52-F1
#
_entry.id   AF-A0A1B7YZ52-F1
#
_cell.length_a   1.000
_cell.length_b   1.000
_cell.length_c   1.000
_cell.angle_alpha   90.00
_cell.angle_beta   90.00
_cell.angle_gamma   90.00
#
_symmetry.space_group_name_H-M   'P 1'
#
loop_
_entity.id
_entity.type
_entity.pdbx_description
1 polymer ?
#
loop_
_entity_poly.entity_id
_entity_poly.type
_entity_poly.pdbx_seq_one_letter_code
_entity_poly.pdbx_strand_id
1 'polypeptide(L)'
;MEAVIKDIRILMKTTYTRLVSLKKEQNPELFNTELLKVLPNIYKYVSKRLNSAVANGKLNKGMFNPNDFTDQLFIEVYEHMDEINGANELHTFLFKTVDQLLEDSLLEEEFDHVFFDNIDTYSKPEWDAMEEQYSRDGDGDFVMLEEMDDSSLNKQNYTLDHVFITEEEKELAEKLDASLKEDRISNHVEFVLNKMDLPMRTIFQLYTKQGFTLTEIADIREVSLTKVEEILSKARELVKNSFENRFLL
;
A
#
# COMPACT_ATOMS: atom_id res chain seq x y z
N MET A 1 -13.33 27.65 -22.58
CA MET A 1 -13.62 27.12 -21.22
C MET A 1 -15.12 26.96 -20.98
N GLU A 2 -15.96 27.98 -21.19
CA GLU A 2 -17.42 27.87 -20.96
C GLU A 2 -18.12 26.77 -21.77
N ALA A 3 -17.80 26.60 -23.05
CA ALA A 3 -18.37 25.54 -23.88
C ALA A 3 -18.04 24.13 -23.35
N VAL A 4 -16.77 23.90 -22.99
CA VAL A 4 -16.29 22.61 -22.43
C VAL A 4 -16.96 22.28 -21.09
N ILE A 5 -17.17 23.28 -20.23
CA ILE A 5 -17.86 23.09 -18.93
C ILE A 5 -19.35 22.75 -19.14
N LYS A 6 -20.00 23.36 -20.14
CA LYS A 6 -21.39 23.07 -20.49
C LYS A 6 -21.55 21.64 -21.01
N ASP A 7 -20.61 21.16 -21.81
CA ASP A 7 -20.61 19.80 -22.34
C ASP A 7 -20.44 18.74 -21.24
N ILE A 8 -19.56 18.98 -20.25
CA ILE A 8 -19.37 18.09 -19.09
C ILE A 8 -20.66 17.97 -18.27
N ARG A 9 -21.34 19.08 -18.00
CA ARG A 9 -22.60 19.07 -17.21
C ARG A 9 -23.72 18.31 -17.93
N ILE A 10 -23.81 18.45 -19.25
CA ILE A 10 -24.80 17.72 -20.05
C ILE A 10 -24.50 16.22 -20.02
N LEU A 11 -23.24 15.85 -20.25
CA LEU A 11 -22.78 14.45 -20.18
C LEU A 11 -23.10 13.84 -18.82
N MET A 12 -22.75 14.53 -17.73
CA MET A 12 -22.99 14.06 -16.38
C MET A 12 -24.49 13.83 -16.09
N LYS A 13 -25.36 14.71 -16.60
CA LYS A 13 -26.81 14.57 -16.46
C LYS A 13 -27.35 13.34 -17.18
N THR A 14 -26.88 13.10 -18.40
CA THR A 14 -27.26 11.92 -19.17
C THR A 14 -26.75 10.64 -18.54
N THR A 15 -25.50 10.63 -18.07
CA THR A 15 -24.86 9.49 -17.40
C THR A 15 -25.59 9.16 -16.10
N TYR A 16 -25.83 10.14 -15.22
CA TYR A 16 -26.54 9.94 -13.95
C TYR A 16 -27.89 9.25 -14.14
N THR A 17 -28.72 9.76 -15.06
CA THR A 17 -30.06 9.21 -15.31
C THR A 17 -30.00 7.74 -15.70
N ARG A 18 -28.97 7.37 -16.48
CA ARG A 18 -28.78 6.01 -16.98
C ARG A 18 -28.19 5.09 -15.91
N LEU A 19 -27.25 5.58 -15.10
CA LEU A 19 -26.71 4.84 -13.95
C LEU A 19 -27.80 4.47 -12.93
N VAL A 20 -28.72 5.38 -12.62
CA VAL A 20 -29.85 5.09 -11.71
C VAL A 20 -30.72 3.95 -12.24
N SER A 21 -31.03 3.94 -13.54
CA SER A 21 -31.82 2.86 -14.14
C SER A 21 -31.05 1.53 -14.11
N LEU A 22 -29.78 1.54 -14.48
CA LEU A 22 -28.93 0.34 -14.53
C LEU A 22 -28.68 -0.27 -13.14
N LYS A 23 -28.60 0.56 -12.09
CA LYS A 23 -28.54 0.09 -10.70
C LYS A 23 -29.81 -0.65 -10.30
N LYS A 24 -30.99 -0.12 -10.63
CA LYS A 24 -32.29 -0.77 -10.36
C LYS A 24 -32.46 -2.08 -11.13
N GLU A 25 -31.92 -2.15 -12.33
CA GLU A 25 -31.90 -3.36 -13.17
C GLU A 25 -30.84 -4.38 -12.72
N GLN A 26 -30.03 -4.06 -11.70
CA GLN A 26 -28.92 -4.89 -11.20
C GLN A 26 -27.98 -5.32 -12.32
N ASN A 27 -27.65 -4.41 -13.24
CA ASN A 27 -26.78 -4.69 -14.38
C ASN A 27 -25.41 -4.01 -14.23
N PRO A 28 -24.45 -4.62 -13.50
CA PRO A 28 -23.15 -4.02 -13.23
C PRO A 28 -22.29 -3.81 -14.47
N GLU A 29 -22.37 -4.70 -15.47
CA GLU A 29 -21.58 -4.56 -16.71
C GLU A 29 -21.97 -3.31 -17.51
N LEU A 30 -23.28 -3.09 -17.71
CA LEU A 30 -23.77 -1.90 -18.39
C LEU A 30 -23.58 -0.65 -17.54
N PHE A 31 -23.69 -0.76 -16.22
CA PHE A 31 -23.40 0.34 -15.29
C PHE A 31 -21.95 0.83 -15.46
N ASN A 32 -20.99 -0.09 -15.40
CA ASN A 32 -19.57 0.22 -15.59
C ASN A 32 -19.33 0.83 -16.97
N THR A 33 -19.94 0.27 -18.01
CA THR A 33 -19.85 0.81 -19.38
C THR A 33 -20.37 2.25 -19.47
N GLU A 34 -21.42 2.59 -18.72
CA GLU A 34 -21.96 3.94 -18.68
C GLU A 34 -21.05 4.90 -17.90
N LEU A 35 -20.46 4.44 -16.79
CA LEU A 35 -19.54 5.22 -15.97
C LEU A 35 -18.23 5.54 -16.71
N LEU A 36 -17.74 4.62 -17.56
CA LEU A 36 -16.57 4.82 -18.43
C LEU A 36 -16.65 6.12 -19.25
N LYS A 37 -17.84 6.61 -19.57
CA LYS A 37 -18.02 7.83 -20.38
C LYS A 37 -17.53 9.10 -19.67
N VAL A 38 -17.55 9.12 -18.34
CA VAL A 38 -17.12 10.27 -17.53
C VAL A 38 -15.72 10.10 -16.93
N LEU A 39 -15.15 8.90 -17.00
CA LEU A 39 -13.82 8.59 -16.47
C LEU A 39 -12.63 9.33 -17.09
N PRO A 40 -12.59 9.69 -18.39
CA PRO A 40 -11.39 10.30 -18.96
C PRO A 40 -10.93 11.58 -18.23
N ASN A 41 -11.87 12.31 -17.63
CA ASN A 41 -11.56 13.50 -16.84
C ASN A 41 -11.04 13.14 -15.44
N ILE A 42 -11.59 12.10 -14.83
CA ILE A 42 -11.18 11.58 -13.52
C ILE A 42 -9.78 10.96 -13.62
N TYR A 43 -9.55 10.11 -14.62
CA TYR A 43 -8.25 9.51 -14.90
C TYR A 43 -7.15 10.58 -15.06
N LYS A 44 -7.43 11.66 -15.80
CA LYS A 44 -6.49 12.79 -15.94
C LYS A 44 -6.20 13.47 -14.61
N TYR A 45 -7.22 13.63 -13.77
CA TYR A 45 -7.06 14.21 -12.43
C TYR A 45 -6.17 13.33 -11.54
N VAL A 46 -6.46 12.04 -11.47
CA VAL A 46 -5.67 11.04 -10.72
C VAL A 46 -4.22 11.03 -11.20
N SER A 47 -4.02 10.89 -12.52
CA SER A 47 -2.69 10.88 -13.13
C SER A 47 -1.90 12.14 -12.79
N LYS A 48 -2.55 13.31 -12.78
CA LYS A 48 -1.90 14.58 -12.43
C LYS A 48 -1.49 14.60 -10.95
N ARG A 49 -2.37 14.17 -10.04
CA ARG A 49 -2.07 14.13 -8.60
C ARG A 49 -0.90 13.19 -8.29
N LEU A 50 -0.91 11.98 -8.85
CA LEU A 50 0.19 11.01 -8.68
C LEU A 50 1.51 11.56 -9.23
N ASN A 51 1.50 12.13 -10.43
CA ASN A 51 2.71 12.74 -11.01
C ASN A 51 3.23 13.92 -10.17
N SER A 52 2.35 14.72 -9.57
CA SER A 52 2.76 15.79 -8.66
C SER A 52 3.37 15.25 -7.36
N ALA A 53 2.83 14.17 -6.80
CA ALA A 53 3.42 13.53 -5.62
C ALA A 53 4.81 12.96 -5.93
N VAL A 54 4.99 12.32 -7.09
CA VAL A 54 6.30 11.87 -7.58
C VAL A 54 7.28 13.03 -7.77
N ALA A 55 6.83 14.12 -8.42
CA ALA A 55 7.67 15.29 -8.65
C ALA A 55 8.12 15.99 -7.35
N ASN A 56 7.30 15.89 -6.30
CA ASN A 56 7.59 16.45 -4.98
C ASN A 56 8.33 15.48 -4.05
N GLY A 57 8.74 14.30 -4.55
CA GLY A 57 9.47 13.30 -3.76
C GLY A 57 8.62 12.55 -2.73
N LYS A 58 7.29 12.72 -2.75
CA LYS A 58 6.37 12.00 -1.84
C LYS A 58 6.10 10.56 -2.27
N LEU A 59 6.39 10.22 -3.52
CA LEU A 59 6.18 8.89 -4.09
C LEU A 59 7.31 8.50 -5.03
N ASN A 60 7.58 7.20 -5.10
CA ASN A 60 8.40 6.62 -6.15
C ASN A 60 7.64 6.59 -7.48
N LYS A 61 8.36 6.81 -8.60
CA LYS A 61 7.75 6.74 -9.93
C LYS A 61 7.27 5.30 -10.23
N GLY A 62 6.02 5.18 -10.66
CA GLY A 62 5.43 3.88 -11.05
C GLY A 62 4.93 3.03 -9.87
N MET A 63 4.95 3.60 -8.67
CA MET A 63 4.46 2.98 -7.44
C MET A 63 2.95 2.72 -7.47
N PHE A 64 2.20 3.62 -8.08
CA PHE A 64 0.76 3.52 -8.25
C PHE A 64 0.39 3.48 -9.73
N ASN A 65 -0.56 2.60 -10.08
CA ASN A 65 -1.23 2.63 -11.36
C ASN A 65 -2.52 3.47 -11.22
N PRO A 66 -2.72 4.54 -12.02
CA PRO A 66 -3.96 5.31 -11.99
C PRO A 66 -5.23 4.46 -12.20
N ASN A 67 -5.11 3.31 -12.88
CA ASN A 67 -6.22 2.39 -13.07
C ASN A 67 -6.74 1.80 -11.76
N ASP A 68 -5.87 1.53 -10.78
CA ASP A 68 -6.25 0.91 -9.50
C ASP A 68 -7.26 1.80 -8.75
N PHE A 69 -7.04 3.11 -8.77
CA PHE A 69 -7.97 4.10 -8.19
C PHE A 69 -9.28 4.19 -8.97
N THR A 70 -9.23 4.07 -10.30
CA THR A 70 -10.46 4.08 -11.09
C THR A 70 -11.26 2.80 -10.92
N ASP A 71 -10.61 1.65 -10.74
CA ASP A 71 -11.23 0.35 -10.49
C ASP A 71 -11.97 0.36 -9.14
N GLN A 72 -11.32 0.85 -8.08
CA GLN A 72 -11.98 1.05 -6.79
C GLN A 72 -13.15 2.05 -6.90
N LEU A 73 -13.00 3.12 -7.67
CA LEU A 73 -14.07 4.10 -7.88
C LEU A 73 -15.33 3.46 -8.51
N PHE A 74 -15.20 2.46 -9.38
CA PHE A 74 -16.39 1.75 -9.91
C PHE A 74 -17.19 1.07 -8.80
N ILE A 75 -16.49 0.43 -7.86
CA ILE A 75 -17.10 -0.29 -6.74
C ILE A 75 -17.85 0.71 -5.86
N GLU A 76 -17.17 1.76 -5.40
CA GLU A 76 -17.72 2.80 -4.53
C GLU A 76 -18.96 3.48 -5.14
N VAL A 77 -18.89 3.83 -6.43
CA VAL A 77 -20.02 4.47 -7.13
C VAL A 77 -21.19 3.53 -7.29
N TYR A 78 -20.93 2.25 -7.57
CA TYR A 78 -22.00 1.27 -7.68
C TYR A 78 -22.68 1.05 -6.33
N GLU A 79 -21.91 0.88 -5.25
CA GLU A 79 -22.41 0.63 -3.90
C GLU A 79 -23.23 1.81 -3.35
N HIS A 80 -22.74 3.04 -3.53
CA HIS A 80 -23.38 4.25 -3.01
C HIS A 80 -24.30 4.95 -4.01
N MET A 81 -24.61 4.36 -5.17
CA MET A 81 -25.42 5.00 -6.20
C MET A 81 -26.79 5.48 -5.68
N ASP A 82 -27.38 4.76 -4.72
CA ASP A 82 -28.68 5.08 -4.13
C ASP A 82 -28.65 6.32 -3.21
N GLU A 83 -27.45 6.74 -2.79
CA GLU A 83 -27.22 7.92 -1.95
C GLU A 83 -26.98 9.20 -2.77
N ILE A 84 -26.66 9.06 -4.06
CA ILE A 84 -26.31 10.18 -4.94
C ILE A 84 -27.58 10.81 -5.52
N ASN A 85 -27.94 12.02 -5.08
CA ASN A 85 -29.16 12.73 -5.49
C ASN A 85 -28.90 13.72 -6.64
N GLY A 86 -28.60 13.17 -7.82
CA GLY A 86 -28.57 13.92 -9.07
C GLY A 86 -27.19 14.07 -9.69
N ALA A 87 -27.18 14.65 -10.89
CA ALA A 87 -25.97 14.74 -11.72
C ALA A 87 -24.86 15.62 -11.14
N ASN A 88 -25.21 16.70 -10.42
CA ASN A 88 -24.21 17.54 -9.77
C ASN A 88 -23.56 16.80 -8.60
N GLU A 89 -24.36 16.06 -7.82
CA GLU A 89 -23.87 15.26 -6.71
C GLU A 89 -23.02 14.09 -7.22
N LEU A 90 -23.40 13.45 -8.33
CA LEU A 90 -22.56 12.44 -8.99
C LEU A 90 -21.18 12.99 -9.33
N HIS A 91 -21.12 14.18 -9.95
CA HIS A 91 -19.83 14.78 -10.28
C HIS A 91 -18.99 15.05 -9.02
N THR A 92 -19.58 15.60 -7.97
CA THR A 92 -18.90 15.84 -6.70
C THR A 92 -18.47 14.55 -6.03
N PHE A 93 -19.32 13.52 -6.01
CA PHE A 93 -19.05 12.21 -5.44
C PHE A 93 -17.85 11.57 -6.12
N LEU A 94 -17.84 11.50 -7.45
CA LEU A 94 -16.75 10.90 -8.23
C LEU A 94 -15.39 11.51 -7.89
N PHE A 95 -15.31 12.83 -7.83
CA PHE A 95 -14.06 13.52 -7.49
C PHE A 95 -13.72 13.41 -6.01
N LYS A 96 -14.71 13.47 -5.11
CA LYS A 96 -14.47 13.31 -3.67
C LYS A 96 -13.94 11.92 -3.35
N THR A 97 -14.59 10.87 -3.84
CA THR A 97 -14.20 9.49 -3.60
C THR A 97 -12.79 9.23 -4.11
N VAL A 98 -12.47 9.63 -5.34
CA VAL A 98 -11.12 9.41 -5.87
C VAL A 98 -10.05 10.24 -5.14
N ASP A 99 -10.41 11.42 -4.65
CA ASP A 99 -9.51 12.27 -3.86
C ASP A 99 -9.23 11.65 -2.48
N GLN A 100 -10.25 11.07 -1.83
CA GLN A 100 -10.10 10.31 -0.59
C GLN A 100 -9.22 9.08 -0.78
N LEU A 101 -9.50 8.27 -1.81
CA LEU A 101 -8.68 7.11 -2.14
C LEU A 101 -7.21 7.50 -2.36
N LEU A 102 -6.97 8.61 -3.06
CA LEU A 102 -5.63 9.15 -3.27
C LEU A 102 -5.00 9.63 -1.96
N GLU A 103 -5.72 10.37 -1.12
CA GLU A 103 -5.20 10.88 0.15
C GLU A 103 -4.83 9.76 1.10
N ASP A 104 -5.69 8.75 1.25
CA ASP A 104 -5.43 7.59 2.11
C ASP A 104 -4.18 6.86 1.65
N SER A 105 -4.07 6.53 0.36
CA SER A 105 -2.90 5.87 -0.20
C SER A 105 -1.63 6.74 -0.15
N LEU A 106 -1.73 8.05 -0.34
CA LEU A 106 -0.57 8.94 -0.30
C LEU A 106 -0.07 9.18 1.12
N LEU A 107 -0.96 9.26 2.11
CA LEU A 107 -0.59 9.46 3.52
C LEU A 107 0.14 8.25 4.08
N GLU A 108 -0.35 7.04 3.78
CA GLU A 108 0.31 5.79 4.18
C GLU A 108 1.75 5.74 3.64
N GLU A 109 1.91 6.03 2.34
CA GLU A 109 3.22 5.96 1.68
C GLU A 109 4.16 7.12 2.04
N GLU A 110 3.63 8.32 2.33
CA GLU A 110 4.43 9.45 2.85
C GLU A 110 4.99 9.11 4.24
N PHE A 111 4.21 8.46 5.09
CA PHE A 111 4.68 8.01 6.41
C PHE A 111 5.79 6.97 6.30
N ASP A 112 5.60 6.02 5.39
CA ASP A 112 6.55 4.93 5.11
C ASP A 112 7.85 5.44 4.47
N HIS A 113 7.79 6.45 3.60
CA HIS A 113 8.98 7.11 3.07
C HIS A 113 9.77 7.85 4.16
N VAL A 114 9.08 8.61 5.02
CA VAL A 114 9.70 9.32 6.15
C VAL A 114 10.37 8.35 7.13
N PHE A 115 9.80 7.15 7.30
CA PHE A 115 10.40 6.10 8.12
C PHE A 115 11.82 5.75 7.64
N PHE A 116 11.98 5.43 6.36
CA PHE A 116 13.30 5.02 5.84
C PHE A 116 14.30 6.16 5.70
N ASP A 117 13.85 7.38 5.42
CA ASP A 117 14.72 8.56 5.34
C ASP A 117 15.41 8.90 6.68
N ASN A 118 14.79 8.52 7.80
CA ASN A 118 15.25 8.84 9.14
C ASN A 118 15.71 7.61 9.92
N ILE A 119 15.90 6.48 9.25
CA ILE A 119 16.16 5.18 9.88
C ILE A 119 17.41 5.17 10.78
N ASP A 120 18.38 6.02 10.48
CA ASP A 120 19.63 6.22 11.22
C ASP A 120 19.52 7.24 12.37
N THR A 121 18.40 7.96 12.46
CA THR A 121 18.19 9.02 13.47
C THR A 121 17.37 8.57 14.67
N TYR A 122 16.60 7.48 14.53
CA TYR A 122 15.75 6.98 15.59
C TYR A 122 16.54 6.42 16.77
N SER A 123 16.21 6.87 17.96
CA SER A 123 16.70 6.32 19.22
C SER A 123 16.06 4.98 19.53
N LYS A 124 16.73 4.17 20.36
CA LYS A 124 16.21 2.87 20.79
C LYS A 124 14.80 2.92 21.40
N PRO A 125 14.45 3.87 22.29
CA PRO A 125 13.08 3.99 22.78
C PRO A 125 12.04 4.30 21.69
N GLU A 126 12.40 5.08 20.67
CA GLU A 126 11.52 5.36 19.54
C GLU A 126 11.28 4.10 18.71
N TRP A 127 12.33 3.31 18.46
CA TRP A 127 12.20 2.01 17.81
C TRP A 127 11.29 1.05 18.57
N ASP A 128 11.46 0.96 19.89
CA ASP A 128 10.64 0.08 20.73
C ASP A 128 9.17 0.52 20.70
N ALA A 129 8.90 1.82 20.86
CA ALA A 129 7.54 2.36 20.80
C ALA A 129 6.85 2.18 19.43
N MET A 130 7.62 2.22 18.33
CA MET A 130 7.05 2.03 16.97
C MET A 130 6.72 0.57 16.66
N GLU A 131 7.47 -0.38 17.22
CA GLU A 131 7.25 -1.82 16.99
C GLU A 131 6.14 -2.40 17.87
N GLU A 132 5.82 -1.74 18.99
CA GLU A 132 4.71 -2.12 19.87
C GLU A 132 3.37 -2.05 19.13
N GLN A 133 2.76 -3.23 18.94
CA GLN A 133 1.43 -3.35 18.33
C GLN A 133 0.35 -3.49 19.41
N TYR A 134 -0.73 -2.73 19.24
CA TYR A 134 -1.85 -2.70 20.17
C TYR A 134 -3.12 -3.24 19.52
N SER A 135 -3.90 -3.98 20.31
CA SER A 135 -5.29 -4.31 20.02
C SER A 135 -6.20 -3.71 21.09
N ARG A 136 -7.50 -3.95 20.98
CA ARG A 136 -8.48 -3.63 22.02
C ARG A 136 -9.10 -4.92 22.54
N ASP A 137 -9.20 -5.04 23.85
CA ASP A 137 -9.90 -6.16 24.48
C ASP A 137 -11.43 -6.01 24.39
N GLY A 138 -12.15 -6.97 24.98
CA GLY A 138 -13.62 -6.99 24.99
C GLY A 138 -14.26 -5.82 25.75
N ASP A 139 -13.52 -5.14 26.62
CA ASP A 139 -13.95 -3.97 27.38
C ASP A 139 -13.51 -2.66 26.70
N GLY A 140 -12.70 -2.75 25.64
CA GLY A 140 -12.24 -1.64 24.82
C GLY A 140 -10.91 -1.03 25.26
N ASP A 141 -10.24 -1.63 26.25
CA ASP A 141 -8.93 -1.20 26.73
C ASP A 141 -7.83 -1.66 25.76
N PHE A 142 -6.79 -0.84 25.61
CA PHE A 142 -5.66 -1.21 24.76
C PHE A 142 -4.83 -2.32 25.42
N VAL A 143 -4.60 -3.40 24.68
CA VAL A 143 -3.76 -4.52 25.11
C VAL A 143 -2.68 -4.73 24.06
N MET A 144 -1.43 -4.93 24.50
CA MET A 144 -0.32 -5.21 23.60
C MET A 144 -0.49 -6.60 23.01
N LEU A 145 -0.33 -6.73 21.68
CA LEU A 145 -0.49 -8.02 20.99
C LEU A 145 0.47 -9.08 21.55
N GLU A 146 1.66 -8.69 21.99
CA GLU A 146 2.64 -9.59 22.62
C GLU A 146 2.21 -10.12 24.00
N GLU A 147 1.27 -9.44 24.68
CA GLU A 147 0.69 -9.90 25.96
C GLU A 147 -0.55 -10.79 25.75
N MET A 148 -1.03 -10.92 24.52
CA MET A 148 -2.16 -11.79 24.19
C MET A 148 -1.68 -13.24 24.05
N ASP A 149 -2.26 -14.15 24.83
CA ASP A 149 -1.98 -15.60 24.75
C ASP A 149 -2.69 -16.27 23.54
N ASP A 150 -2.63 -15.62 22.37
CA ASP A 150 -3.22 -16.10 21.13
C ASP A 150 -2.14 -16.63 20.18
N SER A 151 -2.00 -17.95 20.17
CA SER A 151 -1.11 -18.69 19.27
C SER A 151 -1.34 -18.46 17.77
N SER A 152 -2.44 -17.82 17.36
CA SER A 152 -2.69 -17.45 15.97
C SER A 152 -1.93 -16.19 15.53
N LEU A 153 -1.52 -15.33 16.46
CA LEU A 153 -0.80 -14.08 16.18
C LEU A 153 0.71 -14.30 15.93
N ASN A 154 1.31 -15.32 16.54
CA ASN A 154 2.76 -15.60 16.49
C ASN A 154 3.21 -16.44 15.27
N LYS A 155 2.82 -16.07 14.04
CA LYS A 155 3.00 -16.97 12.88
C LYS A 155 3.92 -16.49 11.76
N GLN A 156 4.67 -15.42 11.96
CA GLN A 156 5.74 -15.09 11.04
C GLN A 156 7.04 -15.69 11.58
N ASN A 157 7.64 -16.62 10.84
CA ASN A 157 8.99 -17.14 11.11
C ASN A 157 9.98 -16.50 10.12
N TYR A 158 10.41 -15.27 10.34
CA TYR A 158 11.53 -14.69 9.59
C TYR A 158 12.83 -14.95 10.35
N THR A 159 13.84 -15.37 9.60
CA THR A 159 15.20 -15.63 10.06
C THR A 159 16.17 -14.65 9.38
N LEU A 160 17.35 -14.44 9.97
CA LEU A 160 18.33 -13.47 9.46
C LEU A 160 18.92 -13.87 8.11
N ASP A 161 18.96 -15.15 7.76
CA ASP A 161 19.42 -15.66 6.46
C ASP A 161 18.57 -15.18 5.26
N HIS A 162 17.33 -14.76 5.49
CA HIS A 162 16.51 -14.11 4.47
C HIS A 162 17.03 -12.72 4.07
N VAL A 163 17.77 -12.07 4.97
CA VAL A 163 18.23 -10.67 4.86
C VAL A 163 19.75 -10.62 4.61
N PHE A 164 20.52 -11.33 5.41
CA PHE A 164 21.99 -11.35 5.44
C PHE A 164 22.51 -12.50 4.57
N ILE A 165 22.88 -12.22 3.32
CA ILE A 165 23.16 -13.25 2.31
C ILE A 165 24.64 -13.40 1.96
N THR A 166 25.44 -12.35 2.14
CA THR A 166 26.89 -12.37 1.88
C THR A 166 27.66 -12.91 3.09
N GLU A 167 28.91 -13.32 2.87
CA GLU A 167 29.72 -13.90 3.95
C GLU A 167 30.03 -12.90 5.06
N GLU A 168 30.30 -11.64 4.71
CA GLU A 168 30.51 -10.55 5.67
C GLU A 168 29.23 -10.26 6.47
N GLU A 169 28.07 -10.33 5.82
CA GLU A 169 26.76 -10.16 6.46
C GLU A 169 26.42 -11.31 7.43
N LYS A 170 26.87 -12.53 7.16
CA LYS A 170 26.63 -13.67 8.06
C LYS A 170 27.30 -13.50 9.42
N GLU A 171 28.49 -12.90 9.48
CA GLU A 171 29.14 -12.61 10.77
C GLU A 171 28.32 -11.62 11.62
N LEU A 172 27.64 -10.66 10.98
CA LEU A 172 26.72 -9.75 11.66
C LEU A 172 25.45 -10.47 12.09
N ALA A 173 24.91 -11.33 11.23
CA ALA A 173 23.75 -12.16 11.55
C ALA A 173 24.00 -13.06 12.77
N GLU A 174 25.17 -13.70 12.86
CA GLU A 174 25.53 -14.54 14.01
C GLU A 174 25.55 -13.76 15.34
N LYS A 175 26.00 -12.49 15.32
CA LYS A 175 25.98 -11.63 16.52
C LYS A 175 24.55 -11.27 16.92
N LEU A 176 23.68 -11.02 15.95
CA LEU A 176 22.26 -10.73 16.18
C LEU A 176 21.53 -11.97 16.70
N ASP A 177 21.72 -13.14 16.08
CA ASP A 177 21.16 -14.42 16.54
C ASP A 177 21.61 -14.78 17.96
N ALA A 178 22.87 -14.47 18.32
CA ALA A 178 23.36 -14.72 19.67
C ALA A 178 22.78 -13.76 20.74
N SER A 179 22.28 -12.60 20.34
CA SER A 179 21.82 -11.53 21.25
C SER A 179 20.31 -11.33 21.28
N LEU A 180 19.59 -11.75 20.23
CA LEU A 180 18.15 -11.59 20.07
C LEU A 180 17.45 -12.95 20.09
N LYS A 181 16.21 -12.95 20.58
CA LYS A 181 15.32 -14.12 20.44
C LYS A 181 14.78 -14.18 19.02
N GLU A 182 14.47 -15.39 18.54
CA GLU A 182 13.86 -15.62 17.22
C GLU A 182 12.61 -14.77 17.00
N ASP A 183 11.70 -14.70 17.98
CA ASP A 183 10.50 -13.87 17.90
C ASP A 183 10.83 -12.38 17.69
N ARG A 184 11.89 -11.87 18.34
CA ARG A 184 12.30 -10.46 18.20
C ARG A 184 12.87 -10.18 16.82
N ILE A 185 13.65 -11.10 16.26
CA ILE A 185 14.14 -11.02 14.88
C ILE A 185 12.96 -10.99 13.93
N SER A 186 12.02 -11.91 14.11
CA SER A 186 10.89 -12.04 13.22
C SER A 186 9.96 -10.83 13.25
N ASN A 187 9.62 -10.36 14.46
CA ASN A 187 8.80 -9.16 14.66
C ASN A 187 9.47 -7.92 14.06
N HIS A 188 10.79 -7.81 14.17
CA HIS A 188 11.51 -6.68 13.58
C HIS A 188 11.49 -6.70 12.06
N VAL A 189 11.72 -7.87 11.45
CA VAL A 189 11.61 -8.02 9.99
C VAL A 189 10.20 -7.66 9.55
N GLU A 190 9.17 -8.19 10.20
CA GLU A 190 7.77 -7.90 9.87
C GLU A 190 7.43 -6.42 10.03
N PHE A 191 7.85 -5.78 11.13
CA PHE A 191 7.66 -4.35 11.36
C PHE A 191 8.25 -3.51 10.21
N VAL A 192 9.49 -3.80 9.82
CA VAL A 192 10.19 -3.04 8.76
C VAL A 192 9.57 -3.31 7.39
N LEU A 193 9.20 -4.56 7.10
CA LEU A 193 8.44 -4.90 5.89
C LEU A 193 7.12 -4.16 5.82
N ASN A 194 6.45 -3.98 6.98
CA ASN A 194 5.20 -3.24 7.08
C ASN A 194 5.33 -1.73 6.85
N LYS A 195 6.56 -1.22 6.78
CA LYS A 195 6.87 0.16 6.36
C LYS A 195 7.27 0.26 4.90
N MET A 196 7.40 -0.85 4.17
CA MET A 196 7.74 -0.83 2.76
C MET A 196 6.51 -0.69 1.88
N ASP A 197 6.72 -0.08 0.71
CA ASP A 197 5.74 -0.10 -0.36
C ASP A 197 5.26 -1.53 -0.68
N LEU A 198 3.98 -1.64 -1.04
CA LEU A 198 3.34 -2.93 -1.27
C LEU A 198 4.09 -3.81 -2.30
N PRO A 199 4.58 -3.30 -3.44
CA PRO A 199 5.38 -4.08 -4.38
C PRO A 199 6.62 -4.72 -3.75
N MET A 200 7.38 -3.95 -2.97
CA MET A 200 8.62 -4.40 -2.33
C MET A 200 8.34 -5.44 -1.25
N ARG A 201 7.38 -5.18 -0.37
CA ARG A 201 6.92 -6.12 0.66
C ARG A 201 6.48 -7.45 0.05
N THR A 202 5.70 -7.39 -1.02
CA THR A 202 5.16 -8.57 -1.71
C THR A 202 6.28 -9.41 -2.31
N ILE A 203 7.24 -8.79 -3.01
CA ILE A 203 8.37 -9.50 -3.61
C ILE A 203 9.20 -10.21 -2.54
N PHE A 204 9.48 -9.52 -1.42
CA PHE A 204 10.21 -10.12 -0.30
C PHE A 204 9.48 -11.33 0.28
N GLN A 205 8.16 -11.23 0.50
CA GLN A 205 7.35 -12.33 1.05
C GLN A 205 7.23 -13.51 0.08
N LEU A 206 7.04 -13.28 -1.22
CA LEU A 206 7.00 -14.35 -2.21
C LEU A 206 8.32 -15.14 -2.24
N TYR A 207 9.44 -14.43 -2.12
CA TYR A 207 10.76 -15.07 -2.09
C TYR A 207 10.98 -15.85 -0.78
N THR A 208 10.73 -15.24 0.37
CA THR A 208 11.12 -15.79 1.69
C THR A 208 10.10 -16.75 2.27
N LYS A 209 8.79 -16.44 2.17
CA LYS A 209 7.72 -17.24 2.79
C LYS A 209 7.16 -18.29 1.85
N GLN A 210 7.05 -17.95 0.57
CA GLN A 210 6.44 -18.83 -0.42
C GLN A 210 7.47 -19.63 -1.22
N GLY A 211 8.76 -19.28 -1.10
CA GLY A 211 9.86 -20.03 -1.73
C GLY A 211 9.90 -19.92 -3.25
N PHE A 212 9.26 -18.90 -3.84
CA PHE A 212 9.32 -18.68 -5.28
C PHE A 212 10.69 -18.18 -5.72
N THR A 213 11.12 -18.64 -6.88
CA THR A 213 12.33 -18.13 -7.56
C THR A 213 12.08 -16.73 -8.12
N LEU A 214 13.16 -15.98 -8.39
CA LEU A 214 13.05 -14.62 -8.95
C LEU A 214 12.34 -14.60 -10.31
N THR A 215 12.50 -15.66 -11.11
CA THR A 215 11.81 -15.81 -12.39
C THR A 215 10.31 -16.05 -12.19
N GLU A 216 9.92 -16.94 -11.27
CA GLU A 216 8.50 -17.16 -10.96
C GLU A 216 7.85 -15.89 -10.39
N ILE A 217 8.57 -15.13 -9.55
CA ILE A 217 8.08 -13.85 -9.04
C ILE A 217 7.91 -12.83 -10.17
N ALA A 218 8.85 -12.77 -11.11
CA ALA A 218 8.75 -11.90 -12.28
C ALA A 218 7.49 -12.22 -13.12
N ASP A 219 7.20 -13.50 -13.30
CA ASP A 219 5.99 -13.96 -13.98
C ASP A 219 4.71 -13.64 -13.20
N ILE A 220 4.68 -13.90 -11.88
CA ILE A 220 3.54 -13.60 -10.99
C ILE A 220 3.23 -12.10 -10.94
N ARG A 221 4.28 -11.27 -10.93
CA ARG A 221 4.18 -9.81 -10.78
C ARG A 221 4.13 -9.07 -12.12
N GLU A 222 4.22 -9.78 -13.23
CA GLU A 222 4.27 -9.23 -14.59
C GLU A 222 5.33 -8.11 -14.77
N VAL A 223 6.49 -8.25 -14.12
CA VAL A 223 7.62 -7.31 -14.21
C VAL A 223 8.88 -8.03 -14.69
N SER A 224 9.91 -7.28 -15.11
CA SER A 224 11.16 -7.89 -15.55
C SER A 224 11.94 -8.53 -14.39
N LEU A 225 12.66 -9.62 -14.68
CA LEU A 225 13.56 -10.28 -13.71
C LEU A 225 14.53 -9.28 -13.06
N THR A 226 15.15 -8.41 -13.85
CA THR A 226 16.06 -7.36 -13.34
C THR A 226 15.37 -6.43 -12.35
N LYS A 227 14.07 -6.13 -12.57
CA LYS A 227 13.32 -5.28 -11.64
C LYS A 227 13.01 -6.00 -10.33
N VAL A 228 12.70 -7.29 -10.38
CA VAL A 228 12.52 -8.13 -9.18
C VAL A 228 13.82 -8.21 -8.38
N GLU A 229 14.96 -8.41 -9.03
CA GLU A 229 16.28 -8.42 -8.40
C GLU A 229 16.59 -7.09 -7.70
N GLU A 230 16.37 -5.96 -8.38
CA GLU A 230 16.57 -4.62 -7.82
C GLU A 230 15.69 -4.38 -6.59
N ILE A 231 14.39 -4.70 -6.68
CA ILE A 231 13.44 -4.49 -5.60
C ILE A 231 13.78 -5.39 -4.40
N LEU A 232 14.07 -6.68 -4.61
CA LEU A 232 14.42 -7.59 -3.54
C LEU A 232 15.73 -7.18 -2.84
N SER A 233 16.73 -6.74 -3.62
CA SER A 233 17.99 -6.24 -3.06
C SER A 233 17.77 -5.02 -2.17
N LYS A 234 16.95 -4.06 -2.63
CA LYS A 234 16.60 -2.88 -1.86
C LYS A 234 15.84 -3.23 -0.58
N ALA A 235 14.90 -4.18 -0.65
CA ALA A 235 14.17 -4.66 0.53
C ALA A 235 15.13 -5.23 1.59
N ARG A 236 16.08 -6.08 1.17
CA ARG A 236 17.10 -6.63 2.07
C ARG A 236 17.97 -5.54 2.70
N GLU A 237 18.38 -4.56 1.91
CA GLU A 237 19.20 -3.44 2.40
C GLU A 237 18.47 -2.64 3.47
N LEU A 238 17.17 -2.33 3.28
CA LEU A 238 16.38 -1.60 4.26
C LEU A 238 16.22 -2.38 5.58
N VAL A 239 15.95 -3.68 5.52
CA VAL A 239 15.86 -4.53 6.72
C VAL A 239 17.22 -4.69 7.38
N LYS A 240 18.31 -4.82 6.61
CA LYS A 240 19.66 -4.87 7.18
C LYS A 240 20.00 -3.58 7.94
N ASN A 241 19.78 -2.43 7.30
CA ASN A 241 20.06 -1.13 7.90
C ASN A 241 19.24 -0.90 9.18
N SER A 242 18.00 -1.39 9.24
CA SER A 242 17.19 -1.29 10.46
C SER A 242 17.79 -2.10 11.61
N PHE A 243 18.28 -3.31 11.35
CA PHE A 243 18.96 -4.13 12.36
C PHE A 243 20.25 -3.48 12.85
N GLU A 244 21.08 -2.97 11.93
CA GLU A 244 22.33 -2.29 12.25
C GLU A 244 22.07 -1.08 13.15
N ASN A 245 21.15 -0.19 12.75
CA ASN A 245 20.85 1.04 13.47
C ASN A 245 20.21 0.79 14.84
N ARG A 246 19.41 -0.27 14.99
CA ARG A 246 18.68 -0.53 16.24
C ARG A 246 19.48 -1.35 17.26
N PHE A 247 20.29 -2.30 16.79
CA PHE A 247 20.88 -3.33 17.67
C PHE A 247 22.41 -3.36 17.68
N LEU A 248 23.07 -2.76 16.69
CA LEU A 248 24.53 -2.82 16.55
C LEU A 248 25.24 -1.48 16.77
N LEU A 249 24.50 -0.35 16.71
CA LEU A 249 24.95 1.00 17.10
C LEU A 249 24.56 1.32 18.55
#